data_AF-A0A2W6DW52-F1
#
_entry.id   AF-A0A2W6DW52-F1
#
_cell.length_a   1.000
_cell.length_b   1.000
_cell.length_c   1.000
_cell.angle_alpha   90.00
_cell.angle_beta   90.00
_cell.angle_gamma   90.00
#
_symmetry.space_group_name_H-M   'P 1'
#
loop_
_entity.id
_entity.type
_entity.pdbx_description
1 polymer ?
#
loop_
_entity_poly.entity_id
_entity_poly.type
_entity_poly.pdbx_seq_one_letter_code
_entity_poly.pdbx_strand_id
1 'polypeptide(L)'
;MTRRGQVWQLRHADESLAELTVTHGDFPWLNATVHTTNAFRPWRAAFDDELRLLDDIDDHVEQWEDAYRRIDQHLTLHYPTGERVPEYLLHIEGDTAWWRWSDEPFPPNPT
;
A
#
# COMPACT_ATOMS: atom_id res chain seq x y z
N MET A 1 -12.01 18.86 -1.55
CA MET A 1 -12.49 18.12 -0.36
C MET A 1 -11.27 17.55 0.33
N THR A 2 -11.05 17.86 1.60
CA THR A 2 -9.85 17.45 2.35
C THR A 2 -10.03 16.01 2.82
N ARG A 3 -9.21 15.07 2.31
CA ARG A 3 -9.28 13.63 2.65
C ARG A 3 -8.75 13.28 4.05
N ARG A 4 -8.30 14.29 4.82
CA ARG A 4 -7.73 14.09 6.17
C ARG A 4 -8.73 13.43 7.12
N GLY A 5 -8.23 12.52 7.95
CA GLY A 5 -9.04 11.76 8.92
C GLY A 5 -9.81 10.58 8.34
N GLN A 6 -9.76 10.36 7.02
CA GLN A 6 -10.29 9.14 6.43
C GLN A 6 -9.44 7.93 6.86
N VAL A 7 -10.11 6.85 7.25
CA VAL A 7 -9.45 5.61 7.65
C VAL A 7 -9.62 4.58 6.54
N TRP A 8 -8.51 4.14 5.99
CA TRP A 8 -8.46 3.05 5.01
C TRP A 8 -8.02 1.78 5.70
N GLN A 9 -8.34 0.62 5.12
CA GLN A 9 -7.97 -0.67 5.71
C GLN A 9 -7.10 -1.48 4.76
N LEU A 10 -5.96 -1.96 5.26
CA LEU A 10 -5.16 -2.99 4.63
C LEU A 10 -5.55 -4.34 5.20
N ARG A 11 -5.85 -5.31 4.33
CA ARG A 11 -6.35 -6.63 4.72
C ARG A 11 -5.59 -7.75 4.02
N HIS A 12 -5.60 -8.93 4.63
CA HIS A 12 -5.22 -10.20 4.01
C HIS A 12 -6.42 -11.13 4.13
N ALA A 13 -7.04 -11.46 3.00
CA ALA A 13 -8.38 -12.05 2.97
C ALA A 13 -9.35 -11.26 3.88
N ASP A 14 -9.97 -11.91 4.86
CA ASP A 14 -10.92 -11.26 5.77
C ASP A 14 -10.27 -10.61 7.01
N GLU A 15 -8.96 -10.77 7.21
CA GLU A 15 -8.26 -10.26 8.40
C GLU A 15 -7.72 -8.84 8.18
N SER A 16 -7.93 -7.94 9.14
CA SER A 16 -7.37 -6.59 9.12
C SER A 16 -5.90 -6.61 9.57
N LEU A 17 -5.03 -6.09 8.70
CA LEU A 17 -3.60 -5.96 8.96
C LEU A 17 -3.25 -4.58 9.53
N ALA A 18 -3.85 -3.53 8.98
CA ALA A 18 -3.59 -2.16 9.42
C ALA A 18 -4.73 -1.21 9.07
N GLU A 19 -4.86 -0.17 9.89
CA GLU A 19 -5.65 1.02 9.58
C GLU A 19 -4.72 2.16 9.14
N LEU A 20 -5.05 2.84 8.04
CA LEU A 20 -4.30 3.97 7.50
C LEU A 20 -5.13 5.24 7.68
N THR A 21 -4.77 6.06 8.67
CA THR A 21 -5.47 7.33 8.94
C THR A 21 -4.83 8.47 8.15
N VAL A 22 -5.51 8.96 7.11
CA VAL A 22 -5.00 10.01 6.21
C VAL A 22 -4.65 11.28 6.98
N THR A 23 -3.39 11.70 6.89
CA THR A 23 -2.87 12.92 7.53
C THR A 23 -2.80 14.09 6.53
N HIS A 24 -2.46 13.82 5.27
CA HIS A 24 -2.50 14.75 4.15
C HIS A 24 -2.45 14.00 2.81
N GLY A 25 -2.44 14.74 1.70
CA GLY A 25 -2.22 14.18 0.38
C GLY A 25 -1.73 15.25 -0.56
N ASP A 26 -0.85 14.85 -1.48
CA ASP A 26 -0.38 15.65 -2.60
C ASP A 26 -0.47 14.79 -3.85
N PHE A 27 -1.27 15.22 -4.83
CA PHE A 27 -1.67 14.35 -5.94
C PHE A 27 -0.45 13.82 -6.70
N PRO A 28 -0.32 12.49 -6.95
CA PRO A 28 -1.34 11.44 -6.81
C PRO A 28 -1.39 10.72 -5.45
N TRP A 29 -0.58 11.13 -4.48
CA TRP A 29 -0.33 10.42 -3.23
C TRP A 29 -1.19 10.89 -2.06
N LEU A 30 -1.60 9.94 -1.23
CA LEU A 30 -2.02 10.17 0.15
C LEU A 30 -0.90 9.79 1.11
N ASN A 31 -0.91 10.43 2.26
CA ASN A 31 -0.03 10.13 3.38
C ASN A 31 -0.90 9.85 4.61
N ALA A 32 -0.50 8.88 5.43
CA ALA A 32 -1.22 8.47 6.62
C ALA A 32 -0.30 8.05 7.76
N THR A 33 -0.88 8.04 8.96
CA THR A 33 -0.36 7.26 10.09
C THR A 33 -0.94 5.85 10.02
N VAL A 34 -0.10 4.86 10.31
CA VAL A 34 -0.41 3.42 10.23
C VAL A 34 -0.60 2.86 11.62
N HIS A 35 -1.74 2.22 11.85
CA HIS A 35 -2.01 1.44 13.05
C HIS A 35 -2.04 -0.05 12.68
N THR A 36 -0.92 -0.73 12.89
CA THR A 36 -0.78 -2.15 12.56
C THR A 36 -1.39 -3.06 13.63
N THR A 37 -1.98 -4.17 13.20
CA THR A 37 -2.39 -5.28 14.06
C THR A 37 -1.27 -6.31 14.16
N ASN A 38 -1.42 -7.32 15.03
CA ASN A 38 -0.47 -8.43 15.11
C ASN A 38 -0.37 -9.21 13.79
N ALA A 39 -1.44 -9.23 12.99
CA ALA A 39 -1.49 -9.93 11.71
C ALA A 39 -0.56 -9.29 10.66
N PHE A 40 -0.14 -8.04 10.84
CA PHE A 40 0.83 -7.38 9.95
C PHE A 40 2.26 -7.92 10.11
N ARG A 41 2.60 -8.56 11.24
CA ARG A 41 3.98 -8.99 11.54
C ARG A 41 4.65 -9.78 10.42
N PRO A 42 3.99 -10.77 9.76
CA PRO A 42 4.59 -11.53 8.66
C PRO A 42 4.85 -10.69 7.40
N TRP A 43 4.15 -9.55 7.24
CA TRP A 43 4.21 -8.69 6.07
C TRP A 43 5.24 -7.57 6.19
N ARG A 44 5.71 -7.26 7.41
CA ARG A 44 6.70 -6.20 7.64
C ARG A 44 7.93 -6.35 6.75
N ALA A 45 8.49 -7.56 6.67
CA ALA A 45 9.67 -7.81 5.83
C ALA A 45 9.40 -7.58 4.33
N ALA A 46 8.18 -7.81 3.85
CA ALA A 46 7.85 -7.57 2.45
C ALA A 46 7.83 -6.07 2.12
N PHE A 47 7.30 -5.23 3.03
CA PHE A 47 7.35 -3.77 2.88
C PHE A 47 8.77 -3.22 3.07
N ASP A 48 9.53 -3.75 4.02
CA ASP A 48 10.94 -3.34 4.22
C ASP A 48 11.79 -3.66 2.97
N ASP A 49 11.58 -4.84 2.36
CA ASP A 49 12.27 -5.23 1.12
C ASP A 49 11.86 -4.35 -0.08
N GLU A 50 10.56 -4.05 -0.21
CA GLU A 50 10.02 -3.16 -1.24
C GLU A 50 10.62 -1.74 -1.13
N LEU A 51 10.64 -1.17 0.08
CA LEU A 51 11.24 0.15 0.33
C LEU A 51 12.74 0.16 0.03
N ARG A 52 13.48 -0.88 0.46
CA ARG A 52 14.91 -0.97 0.21
C ARG A 52 15.22 -1.01 -1.30
N LEU A 53 14.36 -1.64 -2.10
CA LEU A 53 14.52 -1.69 -3.56
C LEU A 53 14.10 -0.36 -4.23
N LEU A 54 13.18 0.37 -3.62
CA LEU A 54 12.75 1.69 -4.10
C LEU A 54 13.87 2.74 -4.00
N ASP A 55 14.72 2.67 -2.98
CA ASP A 55 15.83 3.60 -2.78
C ASP A 55 16.82 3.61 -3.96
N ASP A 56 17.00 2.47 -4.63
CA ASP A 56 17.90 2.27 -5.77
C ASP A 56 17.12 1.77 -7.01
N ILE A 57 15.93 2.34 -7.25
CA ILE A 57 14.97 1.83 -8.25
C ILE A 57 15.54 1.73 -9.67
N ASP A 58 16.44 2.62 -10.06
CA ASP A 58 17.05 2.64 -11.40
C ASP A 58 17.83 1.34 -11.69
N ASP A 59 18.43 0.73 -10.66
CA ASP A 59 19.19 -0.51 -10.76
C ASP A 59 18.35 -1.77 -10.44
N HIS A 60 17.19 -1.57 -9.81
CA HIS A 60 16.40 -2.64 -9.20
C HIS A 60 14.93 -2.69 -9.62
N VAL A 61 14.55 -2.03 -10.72
CA VAL A 61 13.16 -1.90 -11.17
C VAL A 61 12.40 -3.23 -11.19
N GLU A 62 12.94 -4.27 -11.82
CA GLU A 62 12.25 -5.58 -11.92
C GLU A 62 12.07 -6.24 -10.54
N GLN A 63 13.06 -6.10 -9.65
CA GLN A 63 12.99 -6.69 -8.32
C GLN A 63 12.00 -5.94 -7.44
N TRP A 64 11.94 -4.61 -7.58
CA TRP A 64 10.94 -3.79 -6.92
C TRP A 64 9.53 -4.11 -7.41
N GLU A 65 9.34 -4.26 -8.72
CA GLU A 65 8.05 -4.68 -9.31
C GLU A 65 7.62 -6.05 -8.79
N ASP A 66 8.55 -7.00 -8.66
CA ASP A 66 8.27 -8.32 -8.09
C ASP A 66 7.91 -8.26 -6.59
N ALA A 67 8.59 -7.42 -5.82
CA ALA A 67 8.27 -7.20 -4.40
C ALA A 67 6.88 -6.58 -4.23
N TYR A 68 6.57 -5.55 -5.03
CA TYR A 68 5.25 -4.93 -5.08
C TYR A 68 4.16 -5.93 -5.49
N ARG A 69 4.39 -6.71 -6.56
CA ARG A 69 3.44 -7.72 -7.04
C ARG A 69 3.14 -8.78 -5.99
N ARG A 70 4.13 -9.17 -5.18
CA ARG A 70 3.91 -10.09 -4.07
C ARG A 70 2.95 -9.51 -3.02
N ILE A 71 3.07 -8.22 -2.71
CA ILE A 71 2.17 -7.51 -1.80
C ILE A 71 0.76 -7.46 -2.40
N ASP A 72 0.63 -6.96 -3.63
CA ASP A 72 -0.68 -6.79 -4.30
C ASP A 72 -1.44 -8.12 -4.49
N GLN A 73 -0.73 -9.22 -4.77
CA GLN A 73 -1.33 -10.55 -4.93
C GLN A 73 -1.99 -11.10 -3.66
N HIS A 74 -1.57 -10.65 -2.48
CA HIS A 74 -2.04 -11.20 -1.21
C HIS A 74 -2.83 -10.20 -0.38
N LEU A 75 -2.51 -8.91 -0.51
CA LEU A 75 -3.08 -7.86 0.31
C LEU A 75 -4.10 -7.05 -0.48
N THR A 76 -5.18 -6.66 0.20
CA THR A 76 -6.20 -5.79 -0.38
C THR A 76 -6.27 -4.49 0.40
N LEU A 77 -6.26 -3.38 -0.33
CA LEU A 77 -6.59 -2.08 0.22
C LEU A 77 -8.09 -1.84 0.08
N HIS A 78 -8.71 -1.27 1.11
CA HIS A 78 -10.13 -0.94 1.12
C HIS A 78 -10.35 0.54 1.36
N TYR A 79 -11.30 1.10 0.63
CA TYR A 79 -11.81 2.46 0.83
C TYR A 79 -12.37 2.63 2.25
N PRO A 80 -12.49 3.87 2.74
CA PRO A 80 -13.17 4.15 4.02
C PRO A 80 -14.64 3.68 4.06
N THR A 81 -15.25 3.50 2.89
CA THR A 81 -16.61 2.94 2.74
C THR A 81 -16.65 1.42 2.81
N GLY A 82 -15.49 0.75 2.84
CA GLY A 82 -15.34 -0.70 2.97
C GLY A 82 -15.13 -1.47 1.66
N GLU A 83 -15.35 -0.83 0.50
CA GLU A 83 -15.14 -1.49 -0.79
C GLU A 83 -13.65 -1.71 -1.09
N ARG A 84 -13.34 -2.81 -1.79
CA ARG A 84 -11.97 -3.11 -2.23
C ARG A 84 -11.55 -2.11 -3.31
N VAL A 85 -10.36 -1.56 -3.14
CA VAL A 85 -9.70 -0.74 -4.14
C VAL A 85 -9.26 -1.66 -5.29
N PRO A 86 -9.62 -1.36 -6.55
CA PRO A 86 -9.24 -2.19 -7.70
C PRO A 86 -7.74 -2.38 -7.79
N GLU A 87 -6.98 -1.32 -7.50
CA GLU A 87 -5.53 -1.33 -7.52
C GLU A 87 -4.91 -0.18 -6.71
N TYR A 88 -3.78 -0.45 -6.09
CA TYR A 88 -3.07 0.52 -5.26
C TYR A 88 -1.57 0.27 -5.27
N LEU A 89 -0.79 1.34 -5.17
CA LEU A 89 0.63 1.28 -4.82
C LEU A 89 0.79 1.86 -3.43
N LEU A 90 1.17 1.03 -2.47
CA LEU A 90 1.27 1.37 -1.05
C LEU A 90 2.67 1.06 -0.53
N HIS A 91 3.20 2.05 0.17
CA HIS A 91 4.46 1.96 0.91
C HIS A 91 4.17 2.14 2.39
N ILE A 92 4.87 1.37 3.24
CA ILE A 92 4.75 1.47 4.70
C ILE A 92 6.15 1.50 5.31
N GLU A 93 6.48 2.62 5.96
CA GLU A 93 7.71 2.79 6.72
C GLU A 93 7.37 3.08 8.19
N GLY A 94 7.67 2.12 9.07
CA GLY A 94 7.40 2.26 10.51
C GLY A 94 5.90 2.40 10.81
N ASP A 95 5.49 3.59 11.24
CA ASP A 95 4.10 3.99 11.52
C ASP A 95 3.56 4.99 10.49
N THR A 96 4.21 5.11 9.34
CA THR A 96 3.80 6.00 8.25
C THR A 96 3.54 5.20 6.98
N ALA A 97 2.62 5.71 6.16
CA ALA A 97 2.33 5.14 4.85
C ALA A 97 2.05 6.24 3.85
N TRP A 98 2.43 5.96 2.60
CA TRP A 98 1.98 6.74 1.45
C TRP A 98 1.50 5.80 0.35
N TRP A 99 0.42 6.19 -0.31
CA TRP A 99 -0.14 5.38 -1.39
C TRP A 99 -0.84 6.23 -2.44
N ARG A 100 -0.91 5.67 -3.63
CA ARG A 100 -1.83 6.09 -4.68
C ARG A 100 -2.68 4.90 -5.07
N TRP A 101 -3.83 5.17 -5.68
CA TRP A 101 -4.73 4.13 -6.16
C TRP A 101 -5.34 4.51 -7.49
N SER A 102 -5.92 3.52 -8.13
CA SER A 102 -6.69 3.67 -9.35
C SER A 102 -8.05 2.97 -9.20
N ASP A 103 -9.09 3.59 -9.76
CA ASP A 103 -10.43 2.99 -9.87
C ASP A 103 -10.50 1.97 -11.04
N GLU A 104 -9.45 1.91 -11.86
CA GLU A 104 -9.23 0.91 -12.90
C GLU A 104 -7.93 0.14 -12.60
N PRO A 105 -7.83 -1.17 -12.88
CA PRO A 105 -6.56 -1.89 -12.76
C PRO A 105 -5.52 -1.38 -13.76
N PHE A 106 -4.23 -1.44 -13.42
CA PHE A 106 -3.14 -1.00 -14.28
C PHE A 106 -3.08 -1.98 -15.44
N PRO A 107 -2.73 -1.48 -16.63
CA PRO A 107 -2.44 -2.37 -17.74
C PRO A 107 -1.37 -3.38 -17.32
N PRO A 108 -1.51 -4.67 -17.66
CA PRO A 108 -0.45 -5.63 -17.42
C PRO A 108 0.83 -5.13 -18.09
N ASN A 109 1.97 -5.23 -17.40
CA ASN A 109 3.27 -4.91 -18.01
C ASN A 109 3.43 -5.74 -19.30
N PRO A 110 3.86 -5.12 -20.42
CA PRO A 110 4.14 -5.88 -21.63
C PRO A 110 5.26 -6.89 -21.34
N THR A 111 4.95 -8.18 -21.52
CA THR A 111 5.92 -9.30 -21.53
C THR A 111 7.02 -9.13 -22.56
#